data_AF-A0AAV4BE57-F1
#
_entry.id   AF-A0AAV4BE57-F1
#
_cell.length_a   1.000
_cell.length_b   1.000
_cell.length_c   1.000
_cell.angle_alpha   90.00
_cell.angle_beta   90.00
_cell.angle_gamma   90.00
#
_symmetry.space_group_name_H-M   'P 1'
#
loop_
_entity.id
_entity.type
_entity.pdbx_description
1 polymer ?
#
loop_
_entity_poly.entity_id
_entity_poly.type
_entity_poly.pdbx_seq_one_letter_code
_entity_poly.pdbx_strand_id
1 'polypeptide(L)'
;MNVLYIIANRWCGQINRENNILEHIAVDDIDFIGKKGADVNSIEKTLKTHCLKVNIDKTEHTSVRKDSEDWKTTKKVGSLLGSKEDIEHRKHLSKIAFHKLTNIWKSGYKTKQKTKIKLYNSLVKSVLLYNCGIWALTKTEKTD
;
A
#
# COMPACT_ATOMS: atom_id res chain seq x y z
N MET A 1 -10.74 9.14 15.77
CA MET A 1 -10.89 9.58 14.36
C MET A 1 -9.49 9.89 13.91
N ASN A 2 -8.92 9.02 13.08
CA ASN A 2 -7.52 9.07 12.69
C ASN A 2 -7.49 9.55 11.26
N VAL A 3 -6.65 10.53 10.95
CA VAL A 3 -6.52 11.04 9.58
C VAL A 3 -5.10 10.76 9.11
N LEU A 4 -4.97 10.24 7.89
CA LEU A 4 -3.74 9.75 7.26
C LEU A 4 -3.27 10.76 6.19
N TYR A 5 -1.99 11.17 6.24
CA TYR A 5 -1.40 12.25 5.42
C TYR A 5 -0.02 11.85 4.86
N ILE A 6 0.34 12.15 3.59
CA ILE A 6 1.60 11.71 2.93
C ILE A 6 2.62 12.84 2.64
N ILE A 7 3.89 12.84 3.13
CA ILE A 7 5.05 13.65 2.59
C ILE A 7 6.51 13.19 2.98
N ALA A 8 7.39 12.88 1.99
CA ALA A 8 8.89 12.68 1.95
C ALA A 8 9.80 13.51 2.91
N ASN A 9 11.04 13.17 3.36
CA ASN A 9 12.11 12.19 3.02
C ASN A 9 13.16 12.09 4.18
N ARG A 10 13.81 10.92 4.36
CA ARG A 10 15.12 10.58 5.01
C ARG A 10 15.35 10.65 6.56
N TRP A 11 15.65 9.44 7.08
CA TRP A 11 16.42 9.01 8.29
C TRP A 11 15.67 8.66 9.59
N CYS A 12 16.06 7.49 10.12
CA CYS A 12 15.86 6.88 11.43
C CYS A 12 14.45 6.91 12.02
N GLY A 13 13.79 5.75 12.00
CA GLY A 13 12.58 5.53 12.79
C GLY A 13 12.83 5.87 14.26
N GLN A 14 12.15 6.91 14.72
CA GLN A 14 11.99 7.23 16.13
C GLN A 14 10.49 7.42 16.37
N ILE A 15 9.93 6.59 17.23
CA ILE A 15 8.57 6.79 17.74
C ILE A 15 8.62 8.06 18.59
N ASN A 16 8.25 9.21 18.02
CA ASN A 16 8.09 10.43 18.80
C ASN A 16 6.78 10.34 19.60
N ARG A 17 6.88 9.77 20.81
CA ARG A 17 5.74 9.58 21.72
C ARG A 17 5.16 10.90 22.24
N GLU A 18 5.81 12.03 22.03
CA GLU A 18 5.38 13.31 22.60
C GLU A 18 4.18 13.93 21.86
N ASN A 19 3.93 13.55 20.60
CA ASN A 19 2.92 14.23 19.75
C ASN A 19 1.74 13.38 19.26
N ASN A 20 1.54 12.15 19.77
CA ASN A 20 0.43 11.25 19.34
C ASN A 20 0.39 10.93 17.83
N ILE A 21 1.51 11.06 17.11
CA ILE A 21 1.63 10.79 15.68
C ILE A 21 2.42 9.49 15.47
N LEU A 22 1.93 8.62 14.59
CA LEU A 22 2.67 7.47 14.08
C LEU A 22 3.13 7.74 12.65
N GLU A 23 4.35 7.35 12.34
CA GLU A 23 4.99 7.56 11.03
C GLU A 23 5.24 6.21 10.35
N HIS A 24 4.96 6.14 9.06
CA HIS A 24 5.33 5.01 8.19
C HIS A 24 6.12 5.56 7.00
N ILE A 25 7.35 5.06 6.79
CA ILE A 25 8.29 5.61 5.81
C ILE A 25 8.57 4.55 4.74
N ALA A 26 8.34 4.90 3.48
CA ALA A 26 8.72 4.12 2.30
C ALA A 26 9.47 5.03 1.31
N VAL A 27 10.80 5.01 1.37
CA VAL A 27 11.68 5.87 0.53
C VAL A 27 11.31 7.35 0.69
N ASP A 28 10.79 7.97 -0.37
CA ASP A 28 10.30 9.33 -0.47
C ASP A 28 8.80 9.47 -0.17
N ASP A 29 8.07 8.38 0.04
CA ASP A 29 6.71 8.43 0.57
C ASP A 29 6.75 8.28 2.10
N ILE A 30 6.16 9.22 2.84
CA ILE A 30 6.00 9.13 4.30
C ILE A 30 4.55 9.34 4.62
N ASP A 31 3.94 8.48 5.43
CA ASP A 31 2.59 8.65 5.95
C ASP A 31 2.62 9.05 7.43
N PHE A 32 1.82 10.05 7.79
CA PHE A 32 1.55 10.50 9.15
C PHE A 32 0.13 10.10 9.54
N ILE A 33 -0.02 9.52 10.73
CA ILE A 33 -1.31 9.20 11.34
C ILE A 33 -1.49 10.08 12.56
N GLY A 34 -2.43 11.03 12.47
CA GLY A 34 -2.76 11.94 13.57
C GLY A 34 -4.18 11.72 14.12
N LYS A 35 -4.38 12.06 15.39
CA LYS A 35 -5.72 12.22 15.97
C LYS A 35 -6.36 13.51 15.45
N LYS A 36 -7.69 13.59 15.50
CA LYS A 36 -8.46 14.80 15.14
C LYS A 36 -7.87 16.06 15.81
N GLY A 37 -7.54 17.07 15.01
CA GLY A 37 -6.96 18.34 15.48
C GLY A 37 -5.43 18.39 15.46
N ALA A 38 -4.73 17.33 15.03
CA ALA A 38 -3.30 17.42 14.74
C ALA A 38 -3.05 18.45 13.62
N ASP A 39 -2.15 19.39 13.88
CA ASP A 39 -1.76 20.42 12.91
C ASP A 39 -0.74 19.85 11.92
N VAL A 40 -1.26 19.18 10.89
CA VAL A 40 -0.43 18.59 9.84
C VAL A 40 0.23 19.67 8.96
N ASN A 41 -0.32 20.88 8.92
CA ASN A 41 0.30 21.99 8.19
C ASN A 41 1.63 22.42 8.84
N SER A 42 1.77 22.22 10.16
CA SER A 42 3.04 22.41 10.86
C SER A 42 4.15 21.48 10.34
N ILE A 43 3.81 20.29 9.85
CA ILE A 43 4.77 19.34 9.28
C ILE A 43 5.34 19.92 7.98
N GLU A 44 4.49 20.46 7.08
CA GLU A 44 4.97 21.11 5.86
C GLU A 44 5.94 22.25 6.18
N LYS A 45 5.61 23.07 7.18
CA LYS A 45 6.49 24.16 7.63
C LYS A 45 7.84 23.63 8.13
N THR A 46 7.84 22.55 8.90
CA THR A 46 9.04 21.89 9.42
C THR A 46 9.89 21.25 8.31
N LEU A 47 9.25 20.66 7.29
CA LEU A 47 9.97 20.10 6.14
C LEU A 47 10.67 21.20 5.33
N LYS A 48 10.02 22.36 5.16
CA LYS A 48 10.63 23.53 4.50
C LYS A 48 11.88 24.04 5.22
N THR A 49 11.94 24.01 6.56
CA THR A 49 13.15 24.42 7.29
C THR A 49 14.34 23.50 7.04
N HIS A 50 14.09 22.28 6.57
CA HIS A 50 15.11 21.29 6.21
C HIS A 50 15.36 21.22 4.70
N CYS A 51 14.99 22.26 3.95
CA CYS A 51 15.14 22.34 2.49
C CYS A 51 14.38 21.22 1.73
N LEU A 52 13.33 20.66 2.32
CA LEU A 52 12.47 19.68 1.67
C LEU A 52 11.24 20.38 1.07
N LYS A 53 10.89 19.98 -0.16
CA LYS A 53 9.71 20.47 -0.87
C LYS A 53 8.66 19.38 -0.97
N VAL A 54 7.47 19.71 -0.52
CA VAL A 54 6.29 18.85 -0.54
C VAL A 54 5.65 18.85 -1.92
N ASN A 55 5.28 17.67 -2.42
CA ASN A 55 4.47 17.55 -3.62
C ASN A 55 2.97 17.56 -3.25
N ILE A 56 2.38 18.75 -3.25
CA ILE A 56 0.99 18.97 -2.84
C ILE A 56 0.02 18.21 -3.76
N ASP A 57 0.31 18.13 -5.06
CA ASP A 57 -0.55 17.45 -6.04
C ASP A 57 -0.66 15.94 -5.79
N LYS A 58 0.34 15.35 -5.14
CA LYS A 58 0.35 13.94 -4.72
C LYS A 58 -0.04 13.72 -3.26
N THR A 59 -0.23 14.80 -2.50
CA THR A 59 -0.54 14.70 -1.08
C THR A 59 -2.02 14.37 -0.91
N GLU A 60 -2.32 13.20 -0.33
CA GLU A 60 -3.69 12.76 -0.08
C GLU A 60 -4.04 12.88 1.41
N HIS A 61 -5.33 13.09 1.69
CA HIS A 61 -5.87 13.17 3.04
C HIS A 61 -7.00 12.18 3.19
N THR A 62 -6.81 11.16 4.04
CA THR A 62 -7.83 10.14 4.28
C THR A 62 -8.31 10.22 5.71
N SER A 63 -9.61 10.50 5.90
CA SER A 63 -10.25 10.42 7.22
C SER A 63 -10.69 8.99 7.54
N VAL A 64 -10.12 8.40 8.58
CA VAL A 64 -10.53 7.10 9.13
C VAL A 64 -11.52 7.34 10.28
N ARG A 65 -12.77 6.94 10.06
CA ARG A 65 -13.86 7.01 11.03
C ARG A 65 -14.41 5.61 11.29
N LYS A 66 -15.07 5.43 12.44
CA LYS A 66 -15.64 4.12 12.80
C LYS A 66 -16.95 3.83 12.04
N ASP A 67 -17.66 4.88 11.68
CA ASP A 67 -18.95 4.93 11.01
C ASP A 67 -18.84 4.94 9.47
N SER A 68 -17.61 4.97 8.92
CA SER A 68 -17.36 4.96 7.48
C SER A 68 -16.30 3.93 7.11
N GLU A 69 -16.47 3.34 5.94
CA GLU A 69 -15.54 2.39 5.34
C GLU A 69 -14.74 2.97 4.17
N ASP A 70 -14.82 4.28 3.92
CA ASP A 70 -14.17 4.95 2.77
C ASP A 70 -12.65 4.77 2.78
N TRP A 71 -12.08 4.59 3.97
CA TRP A 71 -10.64 4.33 4.13
C TRP A 71 -10.20 3.01 3.48
N LYS A 72 -11.11 2.04 3.25
CA LYS A 72 -10.76 0.73 2.67
C LYS A 72 -10.19 0.82 1.26
N THR A 73 -10.60 1.81 0.48
CA THR A 73 -10.13 2.03 -0.91
C THR A 73 -8.93 2.96 -1.00
N THR A 74 -8.45 3.48 0.15
CA THR A 74 -7.23 4.28 0.18
C THR A 74 -6.03 3.42 -0.19
N LYS A 75 -5.20 3.91 -1.11
CA LYS A 75 -4.03 3.20 -1.62
C LYS A 75 -2.78 3.61 -0.86
N LYS A 76 -1.97 2.63 -0.43
CA LYS A 76 -0.67 2.83 0.22
C LYS A 76 0.33 1.80 -0.29
N VAL A 77 1.47 2.29 -0.80
CA VAL A 77 2.54 1.46 -1.39
C VAL A 77 1.99 0.42 -2.38
N GLY A 78 0.99 0.84 -3.17
CA GLY A 78 0.33 -0.02 -4.17
C GLY A 78 -0.75 -0.98 -3.66
N SER A 79 -0.94 -1.15 -2.35
CA SER A 79 -2.06 -1.93 -1.76
C SER A 79 -3.21 -1.04 -1.32
N LEU A 80 -4.41 -1.59 -1.27
CA LEU A 80 -5.56 -0.95 -0.63
C LEU A 80 -5.58 -1.30 0.87
N LEU A 81 -6.05 -0.39 1.71
CA LEU A 81 -6.09 -0.62 3.17
C LEU A 81 -7.14 -1.66 3.58
N GLY A 82 -8.23 -1.78 2.83
CA GLY A 82 -9.26 -2.78 3.06
C GLY A 82 -8.83 -4.14 2.50
N SER A 83 -8.87 -5.19 3.32
CA SER A 83 -8.38 -6.51 2.89
C SER A 83 -9.20 -7.08 1.73
N LYS A 84 -10.53 -6.94 1.75
CA LYS A 84 -11.40 -7.43 0.67
C LYS A 84 -11.12 -6.67 -0.63
N GLU A 85 -11.01 -5.35 -0.52
CA GLU A 85 -10.75 -4.44 -1.62
C GLU A 85 -9.37 -4.73 -2.24
N ASP A 86 -8.34 -4.92 -1.41
CA ASP A 86 -7.00 -5.26 -1.89
C ASP A 86 -6.97 -6.65 -2.54
N ILE A 87 -7.64 -7.65 -1.98
CA ILE A 87 -7.73 -8.99 -2.60
C ILE A 87 -8.34 -8.90 -4.00
N GLU A 88 -9.45 -8.19 -4.18
CA GLU A 88 -10.07 -8.03 -5.50
C GLU A 88 -9.17 -7.23 -6.45
N HIS A 89 -8.50 -6.19 -5.96
CA HIS A 89 -7.53 -5.43 -6.74
C HIS A 89 -6.34 -6.31 -7.18
N ARG A 90 -5.78 -7.13 -6.30
CA ARG A 90 -4.69 -8.07 -6.62
C ARG A 90 -5.12 -9.16 -7.59
N LYS A 91 -6.35 -9.69 -7.46
CA LYS A 91 -6.93 -10.61 -8.44
C LYS A 91 -7.01 -9.95 -9.82
N HIS A 92 -7.47 -8.71 -9.89
CA HIS A 92 -7.55 -7.95 -11.15
C HIS A 92 -6.16 -7.72 -11.77
N LEU A 93 -5.19 -7.23 -10.99
CA LEU A 93 -3.81 -7.01 -11.46
C LEU A 93 -3.13 -8.31 -11.91
N SER A 94 -3.39 -9.41 -11.22
CA SER A 94 -2.85 -10.73 -11.57
C SER A 94 -3.44 -11.26 -12.86
N LYS A 95 -4.74 -11.03 -13.10
CA LYS A 95 -5.35 -11.32 -14.40
C LYS A 95 -4.67 -10.51 -15.49
N ILE A 96 -4.44 -9.21 -15.30
CA ILE A 96 -3.72 -8.38 -16.29
C ILE A 96 -2.32 -8.94 -16.54
N ALA A 97 -1.56 -9.26 -15.49
CA ALA A 97 -0.22 -9.85 -15.61
C ALA A 97 -0.24 -11.17 -16.39
N PHE A 98 -1.23 -12.03 -16.13
CA PHE A 98 -1.42 -13.26 -16.88
C PHE A 98 -1.71 -13.00 -18.36
N HIS A 99 -2.59 -12.05 -18.69
CA HIS A 99 -2.92 -11.70 -20.08
C HIS A 99 -1.73 -11.08 -20.83
N LYS A 100 -0.88 -10.30 -20.15
CA LYS A 100 0.36 -9.78 -20.77
C LYS A 100 1.29 -10.89 -21.28
N LEU A 101 1.19 -12.09 -20.71
CA LEU A 101 2.00 -13.26 -21.06
C LEU A 101 1.27 -14.23 -22.01
N THR A 102 0.13 -13.85 -22.60
CA THR A 102 -0.65 -14.71 -23.51
C THR A 102 0.16 -15.32 -24.64
N ASN A 103 1.10 -14.58 -25.23
CA ASN A 103 1.98 -15.09 -26.28
C ASN A 103 2.85 -16.26 -25.79
N ILE A 104 3.32 -16.21 -24.54
CA ILE A 104 4.11 -17.27 -23.91
C ILE A 104 3.22 -18.49 -23.62
N TRP A 105 2.01 -18.27 -23.11
CA TRP A 105 1.07 -19.37 -22.82
C TRP A 105 0.69 -20.13 -24.08
N LYS A 106 0.40 -19.40 -25.16
CA LYS A 106 0.04 -19.94 -26.47
C LYS A 106 1.23 -20.44 -27.30
N SER A 107 2.45 -20.06 -26.92
CA SER A 107 3.65 -20.61 -27.57
C SER A 107 3.73 -22.10 -27.27
N GLY A 108 3.47 -22.95 -28.27
CA GLY A 108 3.39 -24.42 -28.11
C GLY A 108 4.70 -25.01 -27.58
N TYR A 109 5.55 -25.53 -28.47
CA TYR A 109 6.85 -26.11 -28.10
C TYR A 109 7.93 -25.05 -27.79
N LYS A 110 7.74 -23.79 -28.22
CA LYS A 110 8.76 -22.72 -28.10
C LYS A 110 9.10 -22.40 -26.64
N THR A 111 8.15 -22.55 -25.71
CA THR A 111 8.39 -22.38 -24.28
C THR A 111 8.10 -23.67 -23.55
N LYS A 112 9.13 -24.26 -22.92
CA LYS A 112 8.99 -25.45 -22.09
C LYS A 112 8.03 -25.20 -20.93
N GLN A 113 7.22 -26.20 -20.59
CA GLN A 113 6.26 -26.11 -19.49
C GLN A 113 6.90 -25.69 -18.15
N LYS A 114 8.10 -26.22 -17.84
CA LYS A 114 8.88 -25.82 -16.65
C LYS A 114 9.13 -24.31 -16.59
N THR A 115 9.43 -23.69 -17.73
CA THR A 115 9.64 -22.24 -17.83
C THR A 115 8.32 -21.48 -17.67
N LYS A 116 7.22 -21.97 -18.25
CA LYS A 116 5.89 -21.36 -18.07
C LYS A 116 5.48 -21.33 -16.59
N ILE A 117 5.70 -22.42 -15.85
CA ILE A 117 5.41 -22.49 -14.41
C ILE A 117 6.28 -21.50 -13.62
N LYS A 118 7.58 -21.40 -13.95
CA LYS A 118 8.46 -20.41 -13.31
C LYS A 118 7.96 -18.99 -13.53
N LEU A 119 7.60 -18.65 -14.77
CA LEU A 119 7.06 -17.33 -15.12
C LEU A 119 5.74 -17.03 -14.42
N TYR A 120 4.85 -18.01 -14.32
CA TYR A 120 3.61 -17.86 -13.56
C TYR A 120 3.90 -17.53 -12.09
N ASN A 121 4.78 -18.30 -11.45
CA ASN A 121 5.13 -18.09 -10.05
C ASN A 121 5.83 -16.74 -9.80
N SER A 122 6.71 -16.30 -10.72
CA SER A 122 7.48 -15.07 -10.54
C SER A 122 6.74 -13.81 -10.95
N LEU A 123 5.80 -13.87 -11.91
CA LEU A 123 5.16 -12.67 -12.49
C LEU A 123 3.67 -12.56 -12.23
N VAL A 124 2.97 -13.68 -12.01
CA VAL A 124 1.51 -13.67 -11.79
C VAL A 124 1.21 -13.92 -10.31
N LYS A 125 1.77 -15.01 -9.74
CA LYS A 125 1.56 -15.36 -8.34
C LYS A 125 2.14 -14.31 -7.39
N SER A 126 3.30 -13.73 -7.73
CA SER A 126 3.91 -12.64 -6.94
C SER A 126 3.02 -11.39 -6.88
N VAL A 127 2.35 -11.04 -7.99
CA VAL A 127 1.39 -9.92 -8.04
C VAL A 127 0.15 -10.25 -7.21
N LEU A 128 -0.33 -11.50 -7.28
CA LEU A 128 -1.51 -11.94 -6.54
C LEU A 128 -1.30 -11.90 -5.02
N LEU A 129 -0.12 -12.31 -4.58
CA LEU A 129 0.24 -12.45 -3.17
C LEU A 129 0.98 -11.24 -2.61
N TYR A 130 1.09 -10.15 -3.39
CA TYR A 130 1.74 -8.96 -2.90
C TYR A 130 0.99 -8.43 -1.67
N ASN A 131 1.71 -8.24 -0.56
CA ASN A 131 1.17 -7.83 0.74
C ASN A 131 0.03 -8.72 1.25
N CYS A 132 -0.05 -10.00 0.88
CA CYS A 132 -1.11 -10.87 1.40
C CYS A 132 -1.01 -11.14 2.91
N GLY A 133 0.18 -10.96 3.51
CA GLY A 133 0.42 -11.16 4.94
C GLY A 133 -0.25 -10.14 5.86
N ILE A 134 -0.76 -9.02 5.33
CA ILE A 134 -1.49 -8.00 6.10
C ILE A 134 -3.01 -8.12 5.96
N TRP A 135 -3.50 -9.09 5.20
CA TRP A 135 -4.94 -9.31 5.07
C TRP A 135 -5.51 -9.86 6.38
N ALA A 136 -6.62 -9.28 6.83
CA ALA A 136 -7.29 -9.74 8.03
C ALA A 136 -7.86 -11.15 7.81
N LEU A 137 -7.53 -12.06 8.73
CA LEU A 137 -8.16 -13.38 8.79
C LEU A 137 -9.64 -13.21 9.14
N THR A 138 -10.47 -13.96 8.45
CA THR A 138 -11.89 -14.04 8.77
C THR A 138 -12.09 -14.82 10.07
N LYS A 139 -13.20 -14.61 10.78
CA LYS A 139 -13.49 -15.34 12.03
C LYS A 139 -13.52 -16.86 11.83
N THR A 140 -13.82 -17.32 10.63
CA THR A 140 -13.80 -18.71 10.19
C THR A 140 -12.41 -19.34 10.11
N GLU A 141 -11.34 -18.54 10.10
CA GLU A 141 -9.94 -18.98 9.98
C GLU A 141 -9.17 -18.88 11.31
N LYS A 142 -9.82 -18.44 12.39
CA LYS A 142 -9.27 -18.55 13.74
C LYS A 142 -9.45 -19.98 14.21
N THR A 143 -8.38 -20.76 14.17
CA THR A 143 -8.29 -22.02 14.92
C THR A 143 -8.34 -21.71 16.41
N ASP A 144 -9.24 -22.38 17.13
CA ASP A 144 -9.32 -22.40 18.60
C ASP A 144 -8.07 -23.01 19.23
#